data_AF-A0A932UT19-F1
#
_entry.id   AF-A0A932UT19-F1
#
_cell.length_a   1.000
_cell.length_b   1.000
_cell.length_c   1.000
_cell.angle_alpha   90.00
_cell.angle_beta   90.00
_cell.angle_gamma   90.00
#
_symmetry.space_group_name_H-M   'P 1'
#
loop_
_entity.id
_entity.type
_entity.pdbx_description
1 polymer ?
#
loop_
_entity_poly.entity_id
_entity_poly.type
_entity_poly.pdbx_seq_one_letter_code
_entity_poly.pdbx_strand_id
1 'polypeptide(L)'
;MAPVKRRYGVGSAVESCHTGVVNGYVVEGHVPADLIKRLLTEQPEVAGMSVPGMPQGAPGMEGARKDRYNVLLFDKEGNVTVYAVR
;
A
#
# COMPACT_ATOMS: atom_id res chain seq x y z
N MET A 1 4.91 -7.32 -14.16
CA MET A 1 4.17 -6.23 -13.47
C MET A 1 4.82 -4.84 -13.57
N ALA A 2 6.13 -4.72 -13.87
CA ALA A 2 6.81 -3.43 -13.99
C ALA A 2 6.08 -2.33 -14.82
N PRO A 3 5.35 -2.63 -15.91
CA PRO A 3 4.63 -1.59 -16.65
C PRO A 3 3.46 -0.97 -15.87
N VAL A 4 2.73 -1.78 -15.08
CA VAL A 4 1.56 -1.30 -14.32
C VAL A 4 2.02 -0.42 -13.17
N LYS A 5 3.02 -0.85 -12.42
CA LYS A 5 3.56 -0.12 -11.27
C LYS A 5 4.13 1.24 -11.64
N ARG A 6 4.93 1.29 -12.71
CA ARG A 6 5.46 2.55 -13.24
C ARG A 6 4.37 3.49 -13.74
N ARG A 7 3.30 2.96 -14.35
CA ARG A 7 2.16 3.77 -14.81
C ARG A 7 1.47 4.48 -13.63
N TYR A 8 1.46 3.87 -12.45
CA TYR A 8 0.80 4.37 -11.25
C TYR A 8 1.76 5.06 -10.27
N GLY A 9 3.02 5.30 -10.66
CA GLY A 9 3.99 5.99 -9.80
C GLY A 9 4.46 5.17 -8.61
N VAL A 10 4.25 3.84 -8.62
CA VAL A 10 4.75 2.96 -7.56
C VAL A 10 6.27 2.84 -7.69
N GLY A 11 6.98 3.60 -6.85
CA GLY A 11 8.43 3.56 -6.74
C GLY A 11 8.93 2.32 -6.00
N SER A 12 10.23 2.03 -6.10
CA SER A 12 10.86 0.87 -5.46
C SER A 12 10.69 0.85 -3.93
N ALA A 13 10.62 2.03 -3.30
CA ALA A 13 10.44 2.16 -1.85
C ALA A 13 9.06 1.69 -1.36
N VAL A 14 8.06 1.65 -2.24
CA VAL A 14 6.67 1.28 -1.91
C VAL A 14 6.22 0.02 -2.64
N GLU A 15 7.12 -0.70 -3.31
CA GLU A 15 6.77 -1.84 -4.15
C GLU A 15 6.44 -3.11 -3.34
N SER A 16 5.44 -3.88 -3.80
CA SER A 16 5.06 -5.19 -3.24
C SER A 16 4.84 -6.25 -4.34
N CYS A 17 4.04 -7.29 -4.10
CA CYS A 17 3.79 -8.37 -5.06
C CYS A 17 2.62 -8.06 -6.03
N HIS A 18 1.68 -7.18 -5.66
CA HIS A 18 0.53 -6.84 -6.49
C HIS A 18 0.07 -5.39 -6.34
N THR A 19 -0.63 -4.89 -7.36
CA THR A 19 -1.15 -3.53 -7.44
C THR A 19 -2.65 -3.59 -7.76
N GLY A 20 -3.47 -2.99 -6.91
CA GLY A 20 -4.88 -2.72 -7.15
C GLY A 20 -5.13 -1.23 -7.36
N VAL A 21 -6.25 -0.89 -7.99
CA VAL A 21 -6.71 0.50 -8.11
C VAL A 21 -8.18 0.56 -7.74
N VAL A 22 -8.54 1.46 -6.83
CA VAL A 22 -9.91 1.66 -6.36
C VAL A 22 -10.19 3.15 -6.20
N ASN A 23 -11.25 3.63 -6.84
CA ASN A 23 -11.65 5.05 -6.84
C ASN A 23 -10.49 6.03 -7.16
N GLY A 24 -9.60 5.64 -8.07
CA GLY A 24 -8.42 6.43 -8.45
C GLY A 24 -7.20 6.28 -7.53
N TYR A 25 -7.34 5.66 -6.36
CA TYR A 25 -6.22 5.37 -5.46
C TYR A 25 -5.55 4.04 -5.81
N VAL A 26 -4.22 4.04 -5.72
CA VAL A 26 -3.41 2.84 -5.85
C VAL A 26 -3.36 2.11 -4.50
N VAL A 27 -3.50 0.80 -4.51
CA VAL A 27 -3.34 -0.07 -3.33
C VAL A 27 -2.26 -1.09 -3.68
N GLU A 28 -1.07 -0.95 -3.10
CA GLU A 28 0.09 -1.78 -3.39
C GLU A 28 0.34 -2.77 -2.25
N GLY A 29 0.30 -4.06 -2.56
CA GLY A 29 0.56 -5.13 -1.61
C GLY A 29 -0.56 -5.40 -0.62
N HIS A 30 -0.19 -6.05 0.49
CA HIS A 30 -1.10 -6.62 1.49
C HIS A 30 -1.65 -5.57 2.45
N VAL A 31 -2.32 -4.55 1.91
CA VAL A 31 -2.92 -3.46 2.68
C VAL A 31 -4.19 -3.92 3.43
N PRO A 32 -4.33 -3.67 4.74
CA PRO A 32 -5.55 -3.96 5.50
C PRO A 32 -6.81 -3.26 4.96
N ALA A 33 -7.89 -4.02 4.81
CA ALA A 33 -9.14 -3.54 4.21
C ALA A 33 -9.80 -2.41 5.01
N ASP A 34 -9.62 -2.35 6.33
CA ASP A 34 -10.08 -1.25 7.18
C ASP A 34 -9.40 0.07 6.83
N LEU A 35 -8.10 0.05 6.51
CA LEU A 35 -7.35 1.24 6.10
C LEU A 35 -7.69 1.67 4.68
N ILE A 36 -7.97 0.72 3.78
CA ILE A 36 -8.50 1.05 2.43
C ILE A 36 -9.85 1.76 2.55
N LYS A 37 -10.76 1.23 3.38
CA LYS A 37 -12.08 1.86 3.61
C LYS A 37 -11.93 3.27 4.20
N ARG A 38 -11.00 3.44 5.15
CA ARG A 38 -10.70 4.74 5.75
C ARG A 38 -10.16 5.72 4.71
N LEU A 39 -9.20 5.30 3.87
CA LEU A 39 -8.68 6.10 2.75
C LEU A 39 -9.81 6.56 1.82
N LEU A 40 -10.72 5.65 1.45
CA LEU A 40 -11.86 5.97 0.58
C LEU A 40 -12.89 6.91 1.22
N THR A 41 -12.92 6.99 2.55
CA THR A 41 -13.79 7.89 3.30
C THR A 41 -13.14 9.27 3.45
N GLU A 42 -11.87 9.31 3.85
CA GLU A 42 -11.10 10.54 4.08
C GLU A 42 -10.73 11.24 2.76
N GLN A 43 -10.58 10.47 1.68
CA GLN A 43 -10.16 10.93 0.35
C GLN A 43 -8.99 11.93 0.38
N PRO A 44 -7.87 11.59 1.04
CA PRO A 44 -6.72 12.48 1.09
C PRO A 44 -6.11 12.67 -0.31
N GLU A 45 -5.39 13.78 -0.49
CA GLU A 45 -4.69 14.11 -1.73
C GLU A 45 -3.37 13.32 -1.84
N VAL A 46 -3.50 12.02 -2.15
CA VAL A 46 -2.37 11.09 -2.33
C VAL A 46 -2.61 10.21 -3.55
N ALA A 47 -1.55 9.59 -4.07
CA ALA A 47 -1.67 8.64 -5.17
C ALA A 47 -2.17 7.27 -4.69
N GLY A 48 -1.79 6.85 -3.48
CA GLY A 48 -2.19 5.55 -2.98
C GLY A 48 -1.61 5.18 -1.62
N MET A 49 -1.82 3.91 -1.28
CA MET A 49 -1.36 3.27 -0.05
C MET A 49 -0.57 2.00 -0.37
N SER A 50 0.45 1.71 0.42
CA SER A 50 1.30 0.52 0.24
C SER A 50 1.61 -0.18 1.55
N VAL A 51 1.69 -1.51 1.48
CA VAL A 51 2.49 -2.34 2.39
C VAL A 51 3.68 -2.88 1.59
N PRO A 52 4.88 -2.28 1.70
CA PRO A 52 6.03 -2.68 0.91
C PRO A 52 6.52 -4.09 1.25
N GLY A 53 7.06 -4.79 0.25
CA GLY A 53 7.53 -6.17 0.41
C GLY A 53 6.38 -7.15 0.66
N MET A 54 6.60 -8.13 1.55
CA MET A 54 5.62 -9.17 1.89
C MET A 54 5.76 -9.59 3.37
N PRO A 55 5.42 -8.71 4.33
CA PRO A 55 5.56 -9.02 5.76
C PRO A 55 4.61 -10.16 6.18
N GLN A 56 5.13 -11.11 6.98
CA GLN A 56 4.29 -12.20 7.49
C GLN A 56 3.27 -11.65 8.49
N GLY A 57 2.03 -12.12 8.42
CA GLY A 57 0.93 -11.63 9.25
C GLY A 57 0.13 -10.48 8.65
N ALA A 58 0.55 -9.92 7.51
CA ALA A 58 -0.32 -9.04 6.73
C ALA A 58 -1.48 -9.85 6.08
N PRO A 59 -2.61 -9.21 5.72
CA PRO A 59 -3.75 -9.89 5.11
C PRO A 59 -3.36 -10.66 3.84
N GLY A 60 -3.62 -11.96 3.79
CA GLY A 60 -3.18 -12.86 2.71
C GLY A 60 -1.74 -13.39 2.85
N MET A 61 -1.03 -13.01 3.91
CA MET A 61 0.30 -13.50 4.31
C MET A 61 0.29 -14.05 5.76
N GLU A 62 -0.86 -14.49 6.26
CA GLU A 62 -1.02 -14.98 7.62
C GLU A 62 -0.21 -16.27 7.89
N GLY A 63 0.30 -16.40 9.11
CA GLY A 63 1.07 -17.56 9.54
C GLY A 63 1.35 -17.53 11.04
N ALA A 64 2.24 -18.41 11.49
CA ALA A 64 2.65 -18.49 12.90
C ALA A 64 3.42 -17.24 13.36
N ARG A 65 4.11 -16.56 12.43
CA ARG A 65 4.87 -15.34 12.67
C ARG A 65 4.06 -14.12 12.24
N LYS A 66 4.12 -13.04 13.03
CA LYS A 66 3.55 -11.73 12.71
C LYS A 66 4.64 -10.67 12.80
N ASP A 67 5.09 -10.22 11.65
CA ASP A 67 6.03 -9.11 11.53
C ASP A 67 5.29 -7.79 11.76
N ARG A 68 5.93 -6.84 12.45
CA ARG A 68 5.45 -5.47 12.42
C ARG A 68 5.72 -4.86 11.05
N TYR A 69 4.75 -4.12 10.52
CA TYR A 69 4.89 -3.43 9.25
C TYR A 69 4.22 -2.06 9.24
N ASN A 70 4.76 -1.18 8.41
CA ASN A 70 4.18 0.12 8.16
C ASN A 70 3.23 0.04 6.98
N VAL A 71 2.13 0.79 7.10
CA VAL A 71 1.24 1.10 5.99
C VAL A 71 1.53 2.53 5.59
N LEU A 72 1.93 2.71 4.35
CA LEU A 72 2.47 3.98 3.83
C LEU A 72 1.46 4.64 2.90
N LEU A 73 1.32 5.95 2.97
CA LEU A 73 0.75 6.74 1.87
C LEU A 73 1.88 7.22 0.97
N PHE A 74 1.61 7.31 -0.32
CA PHE A 74 2.54 7.89 -1.28
C PHE A 74 1.82 8.74 -2.31
N ASP A 75 2.52 9.73 -2.84
CA ASP A 75 2.07 10.57 -3.95
C ASP A 75 2.78 10.22 -5.26
N LYS A 76 2.46 10.95 -6.34
CA LYS A 76 3.04 10.74 -7.66
C LYS A 76 4.49 11.26 -7.78
N GLU A 77 4.91 12.09 -6.84
CA GLU A 77 6.27 12.67 -6.78
C GLU A 77 7.23 11.72 -6.05
N GLY A 78 6.69 10.69 -5.39
CA GLY A 78 7.45 9.69 -4.65
C GLY A 78 7.64 10.05 -3.18
N ASN A 79 6.96 11.08 -2.67
CA ASN A 79 6.94 11.34 -1.23
C ASN A 79 6.14 10.26 -0.53
N VAL A 80 6.59 9.88 0.68
CA VAL A 80 6.00 8.78 1.44
C VAL A 80 5.80 9.21 2.88
N THR A 81 4.64 8.88 3.45
CA THR A 81 4.31 9.12 4.86
C THR A 81 3.76 7.86 5.51
N VAL A 82 4.06 7.66 6.80
CA VAL A 82 3.51 6.52 7.56
C VAL A 82 2.08 6.84 7.96
N TYR A 83 1.13 6.02 7.53
CA TYR A 83 -0.29 6.16 7.86
C TYR A 83 -0.69 5.38 9.10
N ALA A 84 -0.15 4.15 9.22
CA ALA A 84 -0.40 3.26 10.33
C ALA A 84 0.77 2.29 10.51
N VAL A 85 0.84 1.70 11.71
CA VAL A 85 1.73 0.59 12.02
C VAL A 85 0.86 -0.59 12.45
N ARG A 86 1.15 -1.77 11.91
CA ARG A 86 0.47 -3.03 12.21
C ARG A 86 1.45 -4.07 12.74
#